data_AF-B3NFY9-F1
#
_entry.id   AF-B3NFY9-F1
#
_cell.length_a   1.000
_cell.length_b   1.000
_cell.length_c   1.000
_cell.angle_alpha   90.00
_cell.angle_beta   90.00
_cell.angle_gamma   90.00
#
_symmetry.space_group_name_H-M   'P 1'
#
loop_
_entity.id
_entity.type
_entity.pdbx_description
1 polymer ?
#
loop_
_entity_poly.entity_id
_entity_poly.type
_entity_poly.pdbx_seq_one_letter_code
_entity_poly.pdbx_strand_id
1 'polypeptide(L)'
;MLLPTVSGTSAAGCKWKNCCRRSWEMLMAPVSPKNLRTTALLTSIYQLLISHCALFLVLLGLAHAEQMCEVLELDILDQKDNGFYNMSPFHNDLRLQTAAQLAVATENLLYVLAGIAGTYALSAISLFFGVFKNRPGLIIPWLVVEFLLMIGLGALVFMLRDTKIVQLLGGQVPYFIICYILICMDYCKWYVIHSFYQSLRTMNKLREIATVAIPCPAPGAIPYRFQREHMYLGSNGYKHILTESPDGQC
;
A
#
# COMPACT_ATOMS: atom_id res chain seq x y z
N MET A 1 25.12 53.91 33.19
CA MET A 1 25.49 53.11 32.00
C MET A 1 24.57 51.90 31.95
N LEU A 2 23.81 51.80 30.87
CA LEU A 2 22.86 50.73 30.56
C LEU A 2 23.63 49.46 30.16
N LEU A 3 23.19 48.30 30.65
CA LEU A 3 23.39 47.00 30.01
C LEU A 3 22.24 46.08 30.43
N PRO A 4 21.36 45.65 29.49
CA PRO A 4 20.30 44.70 29.78
C PRO A 4 20.85 43.27 29.67
N THR A 5 20.59 42.43 30.67
CA THR A 5 20.83 40.99 30.57
C THR A 5 19.76 40.35 29.71
N VAL A 6 20.21 39.81 28.58
CA VAL A 6 19.43 39.13 27.55
C VAL A 6 18.80 37.85 28.11
N SER A 7 17.50 37.88 28.38
CA SER A 7 16.65 36.70 28.48
C SER A 7 16.21 36.29 27.08
N GLY A 8 16.78 35.24 26.49
CA GLY A 8 16.50 34.98 25.07
C GLY A 8 16.96 33.67 24.47
N THR A 9 16.97 32.54 25.19
CA THR A 9 17.33 31.24 24.59
C THR A 9 16.53 30.07 25.19
N SER A 10 15.21 30.04 24.99
CA SER A 10 14.39 28.84 25.31
C SER A 10 13.15 28.65 24.43
N ALA A 11 12.76 29.65 23.62
CA ALA A 11 11.52 29.57 22.84
C ALA A 11 11.61 28.70 21.57
N ALA A 12 12.79 28.57 20.95
CA ALA A 12 12.93 27.87 19.66
C ALA A 12 12.87 26.34 19.78
N GLY A 13 13.52 25.76 20.80
CA GLY A 13 13.51 24.30 21.04
C GLY A 13 12.14 23.75 21.44
N CYS A 14 11.32 24.57 22.12
CA CYS A 14 9.96 24.19 22.53
C CYS A 14 8.98 24.23 21.35
N LYS A 15 9.11 25.20 20.43
CA LYS A 15 8.32 25.26 19.19
C LYS A 15 8.58 24.07 18.26
N TRP A 16 9.83 23.64 18.10
CA TRP A 16 10.15 22.47 17.27
C TRP A 16 9.58 21.18 17.86
N LYS A 17 9.78 20.95 19.16
CA LYS A 17 9.21 19.76 19.84
C LYS A 17 7.70 19.71 19.75
N ASN A 18 7.02 20.84 19.90
CA ASN A 18 5.57 20.93 19.75
C ASN A 18 5.11 20.77 18.30
N CYS A 19 5.87 21.25 17.32
CA CYS A 19 5.58 21.05 15.89
C CYS A 19 5.74 19.58 15.50
N CYS A 20 6.85 18.93 15.88
CA CYS A 20 7.06 17.50 15.67
C CYS A 20 6.01 16.65 16.39
N ARG A 21 5.64 17.01 17.63
CA ARG A 21 4.58 16.32 18.36
C ARG A 21 3.22 16.49 17.68
N ARG A 22 2.89 17.67 17.18
CA ARG A 22 1.63 17.93 16.47
C ARG A 22 1.58 17.24 15.11
N SER A 23 2.67 17.25 14.35
CA SER A 23 2.82 16.46 13.12
C SER A 23 2.75 14.97 13.40
N TRP A 24 3.34 14.50 14.50
CA TRP A 24 3.25 13.10 14.95
C TRP A 24 1.83 12.71 15.35
N GLU A 25 1.13 13.55 16.11
CA GLU A 25 -0.28 13.34 16.48
C GLU A 25 -1.18 13.36 15.23
N MET A 26 -0.89 14.20 14.24
CA MET A 26 -1.61 14.24 12.96
C MET A 26 -1.30 13.01 12.08
N LEU A 27 -0.06 12.53 12.08
CA LEU A 27 0.37 11.32 11.36
C LEU A 27 -0.15 10.03 12.04
N MET A 28 -0.36 10.07 13.35
CA MET A 28 -0.96 8.98 14.14
C MET A 28 -2.49 9.05 14.21
N ALA A 29 -3.12 10.16 13.81
CA ALA A 29 -4.58 10.29 13.74
C ALA A 29 -5.28 9.17 12.92
N PRO A 30 -4.76 8.71 11.75
CA PRO A 30 -5.33 7.57 11.04
C PRO A 30 -5.10 6.21 11.71
N VAL A 31 -4.15 6.13 12.65
CA VAL A 31 -3.80 4.94 13.45
C VAL A 31 -4.61 4.86 14.73
N SER A 32 -5.34 5.93 15.09
CA SER A 32 -6.25 5.93 16.23
C SER A 32 -7.33 4.85 16.08
N PRO A 33 -7.59 4.01 17.11
CA PRO A 33 -8.51 2.89 17.03
C PRO A 33 -9.94 3.29 16.64
N LYS A 34 -10.32 4.56 16.88
CA LYS A 34 -11.63 5.10 16.50
C LYS A 34 -11.81 5.25 14.98
N ASN A 35 -10.74 5.58 14.26
CA ASN A 35 -10.78 5.86 12.82
C ASN A 35 -10.09 4.78 11.98
N LEU A 36 -9.38 3.83 12.60
CA LEU A 36 -8.59 2.79 11.94
C LEU A 36 -9.38 1.97 10.91
N ARG A 37 -10.66 1.66 11.20
CA ARG A 37 -11.52 0.93 10.26
C ARG A 37 -11.88 1.77 9.04
N THR A 38 -12.21 3.05 9.25
CA THR A 38 -12.58 3.97 8.17
C THR A 38 -11.38 4.25 7.27
N THR A 39 -10.19 4.45 7.86
CA THR A 39 -8.95 4.66 7.10
C THR A 39 -8.56 3.41 6.33
N ALA A 40 -8.61 2.22 6.94
CA ALA A 40 -8.33 0.97 6.25
C ALA A 40 -9.31 0.70 5.09
N LEU A 41 -10.61 0.98 5.29
CA LEU A 41 -11.62 0.84 4.24
C LEU A 41 -11.36 1.81 3.09
N LEU A 42 -11.09 3.08 3.39
CA LEU A 42 -10.76 4.08 2.40
C LEU A 42 -9.49 3.72 1.61
N THR A 43 -8.42 3.30 2.29
CA THR A 43 -7.19 2.82 1.66
C THR A 43 -7.46 1.63 0.75
N SER A 44 -8.31 0.67 1.17
CA SER A 44 -8.64 -0.49 0.34
C SER A 44 -9.41 -0.13 -0.93
N ILE A 45 -10.31 0.85 -0.88
CA ILE A 45 -11.04 1.34 -2.06
C ILE A 45 -10.09 2.04 -3.02
N TYR A 46 -9.22 2.93 -2.51
CA TYR A 46 -8.22 3.59 -3.34
C TYR A 46 -7.29 2.59 -4.01
N GLN A 47 -6.83 1.57 -3.28
CA GLN A 47 -5.94 0.57 -3.84
C GLN A 47 -6.61 -0.30 -4.90
N LEU A 48 -7.90 -0.60 -4.70
CA LEU A 48 -8.71 -1.30 -5.70
C LEU A 48 -8.79 -0.49 -7.00
N LEU A 49 -9.09 0.81 -6.91
CA LEU A 49 -9.18 1.68 -8.08
C LEU A 49 -7.83 1.82 -8.79
N ILE A 50 -6.75 2.08 -8.04
CA ILE A 50 -5.40 2.27 -8.59
C ILE A 50 -4.92 0.98 -9.28
N SER A 51 -5.10 -0.19 -8.66
CA SER A 51 -4.67 -1.46 -9.25
C SER A 51 -5.39 -1.79 -10.56
N HIS A 52 -6.70 -1.51 -10.65
CA HIS A 52 -7.46 -1.75 -11.88
C HIS A 52 -7.13 -0.73 -12.96
N CYS A 53 -6.91 0.54 -12.59
CA CYS A 53 -6.44 1.56 -13.53
C CYS A 53 -5.05 1.20 -14.09
N ALA A 54 -4.12 0.77 -13.22
CA ALA A 54 -2.80 0.31 -13.64
C ALA A 54 -2.90 -0.90 -14.56
N LEU A 55 -3.71 -1.92 -14.22
CA LEU A 55 -3.93 -3.09 -15.06
C LEU A 55 -4.50 -2.69 -16.43
N PHE A 56 -5.47 -1.78 -16.46
CA PHE A 56 -6.05 -1.28 -17.72
C PHE A 56 -5.00 -0.60 -18.60
N LEU A 57 -4.16 0.28 -18.03
CA LEU A 57 -3.09 0.95 -18.77
C LEU A 57 -2.06 -0.03 -19.33
N VAL A 58 -1.73 -1.07 -18.56
CA VAL A 58 -0.78 -2.10 -19.00
C VAL A 58 -1.36 -2.95 -20.12
N LEU A 59 -2.64 -3.34 -20.03
CA LEU A 59 -3.33 -4.08 -21.10
C LEU A 59 -3.46 -3.22 -22.37
N LEU A 60 -3.73 -1.93 -22.23
CA LEU A 60 -3.75 -0.99 -23.35
C LEU A 60 -2.36 -0.90 -24.00
N GLY A 61 -1.30 -0.80 -23.20
CA GLY A 61 0.08 -0.80 -23.68
C GLY A 61 0.45 -2.10 -24.39
N LEU A 62 0.01 -3.25 -23.86
CA LEU A 62 0.22 -4.56 -24.47
C LEU A 62 -0.47 -4.67 -25.83
N ALA A 63 -1.73 -4.24 -25.95
CA ALA A 63 -2.45 -4.23 -27.22
C ALA A 63 -1.76 -3.35 -28.27
N HIS A 64 -1.25 -2.18 -27.86
CA HIS A 64 -0.48 -1.33 -28.75
C HIS A 64 0.87 -1.95 -29.15
N ALA A 65 1.56 -2.63 -28.24
CA ALA A 65 2.82 -3.30 -28.55
C ALA A 65 2.62 -4.48 -29.50
N GLU A 66 1.56 -5.26 -29.34
CA GLU A 66 1.17 -6.34 -30.25
C GLU A 66 0.91 -5.81 -31.66
N GLN A 67 0.12 -4.73 -31.78
CA GLN A 67 -0.12 -4.06 -33.06
C GLN A 67 1.17 -3.53 -33.69
N MET A 68 2.08 -2.95 -32.89
CA MET A 68 3.39 -2.48 -33.40
C MET A 68 4.26 -3.62 -33.91
N CYS A 69 4.22 -4.80 -33.28
CA CYS A 69 4.97 -5.97 -33.73
C CYS A 69 4.41 -6.52 -35.04
N GLU A 70 3.09 -6.62 -35.16
CA GLU A 70 2.42 -7.08 -36.40
C GLU A 70 2.74 -6.15 -37.58
N VAL A 71 2.63 -4.83 -37.39
CA VAL A 71 2.96 -3.85 -38.44
C VAL A 71 4.44 -3.95 -38.83
N LEU A 72 5.34 -4.13 -37.86
CA LEU A 72 6.77 -4.28 -38.14
C LEU A 72 7.09 -5.56 -38.91
N GLU A 73 6.40 -6.67 -38.61
CA GLU A 73 6.54 -7.92 -39.37
C GLU A 73 6.08 -7.75 -40.83
N LEU A 74 4.96 -7.05 -41.05
CA LEU A 74 4.49 -6.70 -42.39
C LEU A 74 5.48 -5.81 -43.13
N ASP A 75 6.05 -4.80 -42.47
CA ASP A 75 7.08 -3.92 -43.06
C ASP A 75 8.35 -4.70 -43.44
N ILE A 76 8.76 -5.68 -42.63
CA ILE A 76 9.91 -6.55 -42.92
C ILE A 76 9.62 -7.43 -44.15
N LEU A 77 8.40 -7.98 -44.26
CA LEU A 77 7.99 -8.78 -45.42
C LEU A 77 7.90 -7.93 -46.70
N ASP A 78 7.32 -6.74 -46.62
CA ASP A 78 7.24 -5.82 -47.76
C ASP A 78 8.63 -5.40 -48.25
N GLN A 79 9.56 -5.10 -47.33
CA GLN A 79 10.95 -4.82 -47.71
C GLN A 79 11.66 -6.03 -48.31
N LYS A 80 11.35 -7.25 -47.86
CA LYS A 80 11.92 -8.46 -48.46
C LYS A 80 11.43 -8.67 -49.89
N ASP A 81 10.17 -8.35 -50.15
CA ASP A 81 9.53 -8.54 -51.46
C ASP A 81 9.86 -7.39 -52.45
N ASN A 82 9.96 -6.14 -51.96
CA ASN A 82 10.17 -4.93 -52.77
C ASN A 82 11.60 -4.35 -52.69
N GLY A 83 12.46 -4.85 -51.80
CA GLY A 83 13.80 -4.32 -51.50
C GLY A 83 14.82 -4.44 -52.63
N PHE A 84 14.46 -5.04 -53.75
CA PHE A 84 15.28 -5.07 -54.96
C PHE A 84 15.49 -3.68 -55.59
N TYR A 85 14.66 -2.68 -55.25
CA TYR A 85 14.60 -1.42 -55.99
C TYR A 85 14.93 -0.13 -55.22
N ASN A 86 15.14 -0.15 -53.89
CA ASN A 86 15.40 1.10 -53.15
C ASN A 86 16.24 0.93 -51.87
N MET A 87 17.24 1.82 -51.73
CA MET A 87 18.22 1.97 -50.62
C MET A 87 19.34 0.92 -50.50
N SER A 88 20.47 1.35 -49.90
CA SER A 88 21.62 0.50 -49.60
C SER A 88 21.19 -0.65 -48.66
N PRO A 89 21.23 -1.92 -49.10
CA PRO A 89 20.56 -3.04 -48.41
C PRO A 89 20.97 -3.17 -46.93
N PHE A 90 22.26 -2.97 -46.66
CA PHE A 90 22.87 -3.22 -45.35
C PHE A 90 22.37 -2.29 -44.21
N HIS A 91 22.07 -1.03 -44.51
CA HIS A 91 21.69 -0.07 -43.47
C HIS A 91 20.22 -0.26 -43.02
N ASN A 92 19.34 -0.64 -43.95
CA ASN A 92 17.94 -0.91 -43.65
C ASN A 92 17.76 -2.24 -42.90
N ASP A 93 18.49 -3.28 -43.29
CA ASP A 93 18.43 -4.59 -42.61
C ASP A 93 18.82 -4.47 -41.13
N LEU A 94 19.91 -3.75 -40.81
CA LEU A 94 20.35 -3.56 -39.43
C LEU A 94 19.31 -2.78 -38.61
N ARG A 95 18.70 -1.74 -39.20
CA ARG A 95 17.67 -0.92 -38.54
C ARG A 95 16.41 -1.73 -38.25
N LEU A 96 15.95 -2.54 -39.20
CA LEU A 96 14.79 -3.41 -39.00
C LEU A 96 15.07 -4.51 -37.98
N GLN A 97 16.25 -5.11 -38.01
CA GLN A 97 16.63 -6.13 -37.04
C GLN A 97 16.70 -5.56 -35.61
N THR A 98 17.27 -4.37 -35.44
CA THR A 98 17.28 -3.69 -34.14
C THR A 98 15.89 -3.26 -33.68
N ALA A 99 15.04 -2.78 -34.59
CA ALA A 99 13.63 -2.48 -34.29
C ALA A 99 12.86 -3.75 -33.87
N ALA A 100 13.04 -4.87 -34.57
CA ALA A 100 12.38 -6.13 -34.26
C ALA A 100 12.80 -6.67 -32.89
N GLN A 101 14.10 -6.65 -32.58
CA GLN A 101 14.61 -7.05 -31.27
C GLN A 101 14.02 -6.19 -30.14
N LEU A 102 13.92 -4.88 -30.36
CA LEU A 102 13.35 -3.96 -29.38
C LEU A 102 11.84 -4.16 -29.19
N ALA A 103 11.11 -4.36 -30.29
CA ALA A 103 9.67 -4.60 -30.27
C ALA A 103 9.33 -5.88 -29.51
N VAL A 104 9.99 -7.00 -29.85
CA VAL A 104 9.83 -8.29 -29.17
C VAL A 104 10.25 -8.21 -27.70
N ALA A 105 11.33 -7.50 -27.37
CA ALA A 105 11.73 -7.30 -25.97
C ALA A 105 10.69 -6.50 -25.18
N THR A 106 10.12 -5.47 -25.80
CA THR A 106 9.09 -4.62 -25.18
C THR A 106 7.78 -5.37 -24.98
N GLU A 107 7.35 -6.16 -25.97
CA GLU A 107 6.17 -7.00 -25.90
C GLU A 107 6.31 -8.04 -24.76
N ASN A 108 7.42 -8.77 -24.71
CA ASN A 108 7.71 -9.71 -23.64
C ASN A 108 7.72 -9.06 -22.25
N LEU A 109 8.31 -7.86 -22.14
CA LEU A 109 8.30 -7.10 -20.90
C LEU A 109 6.87 -6.72 -20.48
N LEU A 110 6.02 -6.30 -21.43
CA LEU A 110 4.63 -5.95 -21.16
C LEU A 110 3.79 -7.16 -20.76
N TYR A 111 4.04 -8.36 -21.32
CA TYR A 111 3.39 -9.60 -20.85
C TYR A 111 3.73 -9.91 -19.40
N VAL A 112 5.01 -9.82 -19.02
CA VAL A 112 5.44 -10.02 -17.62
C VAL A 112 4.79 -8.98 -16.70
N LEU A 113 4.78 -7.72 -17.13
CA LEU A 113 4.21 -6.63 -16.35
C LEU A 113 2.68 -6.74 -16.23
N ALA A 114 1.99 -7.24 -17.25
CA ALA A 114 0.56 -7.57 -17.20
C ALA A 114 0.28 -8.70 -16.19
N GLY A 115 1.12 -9.73 -16.14
CA GLY A 115 1.04 -10.78 -15.13
C GLY A 115 1.19 -10.23 -13.71
N ILE A 116 2.20 -9.39 -13.47
CA ILE A 116 2.42 -8.73 -12.18
C ILE A 116 1.22 -7.83 -11.82
N ALA A 117 0.76 -6.98 -12.73
CA ALA A 117 -0.39 -6.11 -12.51
C ALA A 117 -1.69 -6.90 -12.23
N GLY A 118 -1.89 -8.03 -12.91
CA GLY A 118 -3.02 -8.92 -12.69
C GLY A 118 -3.00 -9.57 -11.30
N THR A 119 -1.84 -10.11 -10.88
CA THR A 119 -1.69 -10.65 -9.51
C THR A 119 -1.89 -9.56 -8.45
N TYR A 120 -1.44 -8.34 -8.72
CA TYR A 120 -1.65 -7.20 -7.85
C TYR A 120 -3.14 -6.83 -7.73
N ALA A 121 -3.88 -6.76 -8.84
CA ALA A 121 -5.31 -6.50 -8.84
C ALA A 121 -6.10 -7.57 -8.06
N LEU A 122 -5.75 -8.84 -8.23
CA LEU A 122 -6.37 -9.93 -7.45
C LEU A 122 -6.10 -9.80 -5.95
N SER A 123 -4.87 -9.41 -5.57
CA SER A 123 -4.53 -9.14 -4.17
C SER A 123 -5.28 -7.92 -3.61
N ALA A 124 -5.51 -6.87 -4.42
CA ALA A 124 -6.29 -5.71 -4.02
C ALA A 124 -7.79 -6.05 -3.82
N ILE A 125 -8.34 -6.93 -4.64
CA ILE A 125 -9.69 -7.49 -4.45
C ILE A 125 -9.76 -8.26 -3.12
N SER A 126 -8.76 -9.09 -2.82
CA SER A 126 -8.71 -9.84 -1.57
C SER A 126 -8.63 -8.90 -0.35
N LEU A 127 -7.84 -7.82 -0.44
CA LEU A 127 -7.77 -6.76 0.57
C LEU A 127 -9.15 -6.14 0.82
N PHE A 128 -9.82 -5.69 -0.25
CA PHE A 128 -11.12 -5.03 -0.14
C PHE A 128 -12.16 -5.94 0.54
N PHE A 129 -12.26 -7.20 0.11
CA PHE A 129 -13.16 -8.16 0.76
C PHE A 129 -12.74 -8.49 2.20
N GLY A 130 -11.44 -8.58 2.47
CA GLY A 130 -10.90 -8.82 3.80
C GLY A 130 -11.24 -7.72 4.79
N VAL A 131 -11.12 -6.46 4.37
CA VAL A 131 -11.48 -5.27 5.16
C VAL A 131 -13.00 -5.16 5.30
N PHE A 132 -13.76 -5.36 4.24
CA PHE A 132 -15.23 -5.25 4.27
C PHE A 132 -15.88 -6.31 5.16
N LYS A 133 -15.46 -7.57 5.04
CA LYS A 133 -16.00 -8.71 5.84
C LYS A 133 -15.27 -8.91 7.17
N ASN A 134 -14.29 -8.06 7.52
CA ASN A 134 -13.43 -8.20 8.71
C ASN A 134 -12.79 -9.60 8.85
N ARG A 135 -12.41 -10.23 7.73
CA ARG A 135 -11.77 -11.56 7.74
C ARG A 135 -10.25 -11.40 7.56
N PRO A 136 -9.44 -11.66 8.60
CA PRO A 136 -8.00 -11.39 8.56
C PRO A 136 -7.27 -12.24 7.51
N GLY A 137 -7.76 -13.44 7.19
CA GLY A 137 -7.11 -14.34 6.23
C GLY A 137 -7.02 -13.78 4.80
N LEU A 138 -7.95 -12.91 4.38
CA LEU A 138 -7.97 -12.33 3.02
C LEU A 138 -7.10 -11.08 2.87
N ILE A 139 -6.66 -10.49 3.98
CA ILE A 139 -5.80 -9.29 4.01
C ILE A 139 -4.33 -9.66 3.78
N ILE A 140 -3.93 -10.89 4.15
CA ILE A 140 -2.54 -11.36 4.11
C ILE A 140 -1.91 -11.34 2.71
N PRO A 141 -2.58 -11.81 1.63
CA PRO A 141 -1.98 -11.85 0.30
C PRO A 141 -1.51 -10.46 -0.17
N TRP A 142 -2.33 -9.43 0.04
CA TRP A 142 -1.98 -8.06 -0.30
C TRP A 142 -0.80 -7.52 0.52
N LEU A 143 -0.79 -7.77 1.83
CA LEU A 143 0.32 -7.34 2.70
C LEU A 143 1.67 -7.93 2.27
N VAL A 144 1.68 -9.19 1.82
CA VAL A 144 2.90 -9.87 1.35
C VAL A 144 3.34 -9.31 0.00
N VAL A 145 2.41 -9.18 -0.96
CA VAL A 145 2.72 -8.66 -2.30
C VAL A 145 3.24 -7.22 -2.20
N GLU A 146 2.60 -6.37 -1.41
CA GLU A 146 3.04 -4.98 -1.22
C GLU A 146 4.43 -4.91 -0.57
N PHE A 147 4.72 -5.77 0.41
CA PHE A 147 6.04 -5.82 1.03
C PHE A 147 7.15 -6.21 0.04
N LEU A 148 6.88 -7.20 -0.83
CA LEU A 148 7.82 -7.59 -1.89
C LEU A 148 8.01 -6.47 -2.92
N LEU A 149 6.94 -5.78 -3.30
CA LEU A 149 7.00 -4.62 -4.19
C LEU A 149 7.83 -3.48 -3.59
N MET A 150 7.72 -3.23 -2.29
CA MET A 150 8.53 -2.23 -1.58
C MET A 150 10.03 -2.55 -1.63
N ILE A 151 10.39 -3.83 -1.43
CA ILE A 151 11.80 -4.27 -1.56
C ILE A 151 12.28 -4.11 -2.99
N GLY A 152 11.47 -4.53 -3.97
CA GLY A 152 11.78 -4.40 -5.40
C GLY A 152 11.96 -2.94 -5.82
N LEU A 153 11.09 -2.04 -5.35
CA LEU A 153 11.17 -0.60 -5.63
C LEU A 153 12.43 0.00 -5.00
N GLY A 154 12.77 -0.39 -3.77
CA GLY A 154 14.03 0.00 -3.13
C GLY A 154 15.25 -0.42 -3.96
N ALA A 155 15.30 -1.67 -4.41
CA ALA A 155 16.38 -2.16 -5.27
C ALA A 155 16.43 -1.42 -6.62
N LEU A 156 15.28 -1.13 -7.23
CA LEU A 156 15.18 -0.39 -8.48
C LEU A 156 15.73 1.04 -8.35
N VAL A 157 15.43 1.73 -7.25
CA VAL A 157 15.96 3.07 -6.96
C VAL A 157 17.48 3.06 -6.89
N PHE A 158 18.09 2.02 -6.31
CA PHE A 158 19.55 1.87 -6.30
C PHE A 158 20.12 1.55 -7.67
N MET A 159 19.48 0.69 -8.46
CA MET A 159 19.93 0.30 -9.80
C MET A 159 19.89 1.47 -10.79
N LEU A 160 18.91 2.38 -10.66
CA LEU A 160 18.73 3.49 -11.58
C LEU A 160 19.67 4.69 -11.30
N ARG A 161 20.47 4.64 -10.24
CA ARG A 161 21.32 5.75 -9.76
C ARG A 161 22.18 6.41 -10.84
N ASP A 162 22.77 5.63 -11.73
CA ASP A 162 23.75 6.10 -12.72
C ASP A 162 23.15 6.28 -14.12
N THR A 163 21.82 6.19 -14.25
CA THR A 163 21.13 6.31 -15.54
C THR A 163 20.83 7.76 -15.90
N LYS A 164 20.63 8.03 -17.19
CA LYS A 164 20.23 9.36 -17.71
C LYS A 164 18.90 9.86 -17.12
N ILE A 165 18.08 8.97 -16.56
CA ILE A 165 16.82 9.29 -15.88
C ILE A 165 17.08 10.20 -14.67
N VAL A 166 18.18 9.96 -13.94
CA VAL A 166 18.54 10.75 -12.75
C VAL A 166 18.97 12.17 -13.13
N GLN A 167 19.56 12.33 -14.32
CA GLN A 167 19.87 13.66 -14.86
C GLN A 167 18.60 14.41 -15.29
N LEU A 168 17.63 13.72 -15.89
CA LEU A 168 16.33 14.31 -16.26
C LEU A 168 15.55 14.82 -15.04
N LEU A 169 15.66 14.13 -13.89
CA LEU A 169 15.00 14.52 -12.63
C LEU A 169 15.70 15.66 -11.86
N GLY A 170 16.69 16.32 -12.45
CA GLY A 170 17.37 17.46 -11.82
C GLY A 170 18.57 17.08 -10.94
N GLY A 171 19.07 15.86 -11.07
CA GLY A 171 20.29 15.38 -10.40
C GLY A 171 20.06 14.31 -9.33
N GLN A 172 21.15 13.80 -8.76
CA GLN A 172 21.11 12.66 -7.82
C GLN A 172 20.36 12.99 -6.52
N VAL A 173 20.59 14.17 -5.95
CA VAL A 173 19.97 14.58 -4.67
C VAL A 173 18.44 14.68 -4.76
N PRO A 174 17.84 15.44 -5.70
CA PRO A 174 16.38 15.51 -5.80
C PRO A 174 15.74 14.17 -6.16
N TYR A 175 16.40 13.37 -7.02
CA TYR A 175 15.96 12.01 -7.34
C TYR A 175 15.79 11.15 -6.08
N PHE A 176 16.83 11.06 -5.24
CA PHE A 176 16.74 10.26 -4.01
C PHE A 176 15.68 10.80 -3.06
N ILE A 177 15.59 12.12 -2.87
CA ILE A 177 14.59 12.72 -1.97
C ILE A 177 13.17 12.34 -2.41
N ILE A 178 12.85 12.47 -3.70
CA ILE A 178 11.53 12.13 -4.25
C ILE A 178 11.24 10.63 -4.05
N CYS A 179 12.18 9.77 -4.42
CA CYS A 179 12.03 8.32 -4.26
C CYS A 179 11.81 7.91 -2.80
N TYR A 180 12.59 8.46 -1.86
CA TYR A 180 12.43 8.18 -0.44
C TYR A 180 11.09 8.65 0.11
N ILE A 181 10.59 9.81 -0.34
CA ILE A 181 9.26 10.30 0.08
C ILE A 181 8.16 9.34 -0.40
N LEU A 182 8.22 8.88 -1.65
CA LEU A 182 7.23 7.94 -2.19
C LEU A 182 7.25 6.60 -1.44
N ILE A 183 8.43 6.03 -1.22
CA ILE A 183 8.62 4.79 -0.43
C ILE A 183 8.08 4.99 1.00
N CYS A 184 8.34 6.14 1.63
CA CYS A 184 7.82 6.43 2.96
C CYS A 184 6.28 6.48 2.97
N MET A 185 5.66 7.07 1.95
CA MET A 185 4.20 7.11 1.83
C MET A 185 3.59 5.72 1.63
N ASP A 186 4.22 4.87 0.82
CA ASP A 186 3.77 3.48 0.62
C ASP A 186 3.94 2.64 1.90
N TYR A 187 5.05 2.83 2.61
CA TYR A 187 5.27 2.23 3.93
C TYR A 187 4.19 2.65 4.94
N CYS A 188 3.78 3.93 4.93
CA CYS A 188 2.70 4.40 5.80
C CYS A 188 1.37 3.68 5.51
N LYS A 189 1.01 3.50 4.23
CA LYS A 189 -0.22 2.76 3.86
C LYS A 189 -0.14 1.32 4.33
N TRP A 190 0.99 0.65 4.07
CA TRP A 190 1.23 -0.72 4.51
C TRP A 190 1.09 -0.85 6.03
N TYR A 191 1.69 0.08 6.78
CA TYR A 191 1.64 0.09 8.24
C TYR A 191 0.22 0.28 8.79
N VAL A 192 -0.61 1.13 8.16
CA VAL A 192 -2.02 1.31 8.54
C VAL A 192 -2.80 0.01 8.35
N ILE A 193 -2.66 -0.66 7.21
CA ILE A 193 -3.33 -1.94 6.94
C ILE A 193 -2.81 -3.05 7.85
N HIS A 194 -1.51 -3.10 8.10
CA HIS A 194 -0.91 -4.05 9.04
C HIS A 194 -1.44 -3.84 10.47
N SER A 195 -1.55 -2.59 10.92
CA SER A 195 -2.12 -2.24 12.23
C SER A 195 -3.58 -2.68 12.34
N PHE A 196 -4.36 -2.47 11.27
CA PHE A 196 -5.74 -2.95 11.18
C PHE A 196 -5.82 -4.48 11.22
N TYR A 197 -4.96 -5.17 10.47
CA TYR A 197 -4.85 -6.63 10.49
C TYR A 197 -4.52 -7.16 11.90
N GLN A 198 -3.55 -6.54 12.59
CA GLN A 198 -3.17 -6.92 13.94
C GLN A 198 -4.32 -6.71 14.94
N SER A 199 -5.04 -5.59 14.82
CA SER A 199 -6.24 -5.30 15.62
C SER A 199 -7.34 -6.35 15.41
N LEU A 200 -7.61 -6.75 14.17
CA LEU A 200 -8.57 -7.83 13.88
C LEU A 200 -8.13 -9.17 14.49
N ARG A 201 -6.83 -9.49 14.44
CA ARG A 201 -6.29 -10.72 15.01
C ARG A 201 -6.39 -10.76 16.52
N THR A 202 -6.07 -9.65 17.22
CA THR A 202 -6.19 -9.57 18.68
C THR A 202 -7.64 -9.66 19.12
N MET A 203 -8.55 -8.97 18.43
CA MET A 203 -9.99 -9.05 18.71
C MET A 203 -10.55 -10.46 18.50
N ASN A 204 -10.14 -11.17 17.43
CA ASN A 204 -10.60 -12.54 17.18
C ASN A 204 -10.08 -13.53 18.23
N LYS A 205 -8.81 -13.41 18.65
CA LYS A 205 -8.26 -14.22 19.76
C LYS A 205 -9.00 -13.97 21.07
N LEU A 206 -9.32 -12.71 21.37
CA LEU A 206 -10.08 -12.37 22.57
C LEU A 206 -11.51 -12.91 22.52
N ARG A 207 -12.17 -12.88 21.35
CA ARG A 207 -13.49 -13.49 21.17
C ARG A 207 -13.46 -15.00 21.38
N GLU A 208 -12.43 -15.68 20.88
CA GLU A 208 -12.23 -17.12 21.09
C GLU A 208 -12.06 -17.46 22.58
N ILE A 209 -11.21 -16.71 23.30
CA ILE A 209 -11.02 -16.88 24.75
C ILE A 209 -12.33 -16.60 25.53
N ALA A 210 -13.04 -15.53 25.18
CA ALA A 210 -14.31 -15.17 25.82
C ALA A 210 -15.41 -16.21 25.59
N THR A 211 -15.45 -16.89 24.44
CA THR A 211 -16.39 -17.99 24.19
C THR A 211 -16.09 -19.26 25.00
N VAL A 212 -14.82 -19.48 25.37
CA VAL A 212 -14.42 -20.63 26.19
C VAL A 212 -14.69 -20.40 27.68
N ALA A 213 -14.68 -19.15 28.14
CA ALA A 213 -14.93 -18.79 29.54
C ALA A 213 -16.42 -18.77 29.94
N ILE A 214 -17.34 -19.14 29.04
CA ILE A 214 -18.77 -19.28 29.38
C ILE A 214 -18.99 -20.72 29.84
N PRO A 215 -19.00 -21.03 31.16
CA PRO A 215 -19.46 -22.33 31.62
C PRO A 215 -20.88 -22.54 31.09
N CYS A 216 -21.09 -23.65 30.38
CA CYS A 216 -22.43 -24.06 30.00
C CYS A 216 -23.29 -24.11 31.28
N PRO A 217 -24.42 -23.39 31.35
CA PRO A 217 -25.31 -23.52 32.48
C PRO A 217 -25.73 -24.99 32.59
N ALA A 218 -25.65 -25.55 33.81
CA ALA A 218 -26.11 -26.90 34.06
C ALA A 218 -27.57 -27.06 33.59
N PRO A 219 -27.97 -28.24 33.08
CA PRO A 219 -29.33 -28.45 32.57
C PRO A 219 -30.36 -28.07 33.64
N GLY A 220 -31.14 -27.00 33.39
CA GLY A 220 -32.15 -26.48 34.33
C GLY A 220 -31.95 -25.04 34.81
N ALA A 221 -30.85 -24.35 34.46
CA ALA A 221 -30.68 -22.95 34.81
C ALA A 221 -31.36 -21.98 33.82
N ILE A 222 -31.86 -20.87 34.37
CA ILE A 222 -32.58 -19.78 33.68
C ILE A 222 -31.69 -19.21 32.56
N PRO A 223 -32.19 -19.00 31.32
CA PRO A 223 -31.38 -18.47 30.23
C PRO A 223 -30.86 -17.06 30.54
N TYR A 224 -29.55 -16.85 30.37
CA TYR A 224 -28.93 -15.54 30.55
C TYR A 224 -29.53 -14.53 29.57
N ARG A 225 -30.10 -13.44 30.10
CA ARG A 225 -30.53 -12.29 29.30
C ARG A 225 -29.30 -11.45 28.99
N PHE A 226 -28.80 -11.54 27.76
CA PHE A 226 -27.66 -10.73 27.31
C PHE A 226 -28.04 -9.24 27.28
N GLN A 227 -27.53 -8.47 28.23
CA GLN A 227 -27.56 -7.02 28.20
C GLN A 227 -26.18 -6.51 27.78
N ARG A 228 -26.13 -5.66 26.75
CA ARG A 228 -24.89 -5.19 26.16
C ARG A 228 -24.31 -4.07 27.02
N GLU A 229 -23.47 -4.42 27.99
CA GLU A 229 -22.87 -3.46 28.92
C GLU A 229 -21.50 -2.95 28.44
N HIS A 230 -21.21 -1.68 28.73
CA HIS A 230 -19.94 -1.02 28.41
C HIS A 230 -18.86 -1.46 29.40
N MET A 231 -18.04 -2.43 29.01
CA MET A 231 -16.85 -2.84 29.78
C MET A 231 -15.61 -2.04 29.34
N TYR A 232 -14.70 -1.76 30.29
CA TYR A 232 -13.36 -1.25 30.00
C TYR A 232 -12.27 -2.21 30.51
N LEU A 233 -11.10 -2.14 29.90
CA LEU A 233 -9.97 -3.02 30.19
C LEU A 233 -9.13 -2.44 31.34
N GLY A 234 -9.14 -3.09 32.49
CA GLY A 234 -8.29 -2.77 33.64
C GLY A 234 -7.05 -3.68 33.70
N SER A 235 -6.09 -3.33 34.58
CA SER A 235 -4.86 -4.10 34.80
C SER A 235 -5.06 -5.55 35.23
N ASN A 236 -6.26 -5.91 35.70
CA ASN A 236 -6.62 -7.26 36.14
C ASN A 236 -7.78 -7.86 35.32
N GLY A 237 -8.00 -7.40 34.07
CA GLY A 237 -9.06 -7.89 33.19
C GLY A 237 -10.26 -6.93 33.04
N TYR A 238 -11.34 -7.43 32.43
CA TYR A 238 -12.55 -6.64 32.16
C TYR A 238 -13.26 -6.25 33.47
N LYS A 239 -13.51 -4.95 33.67
CA LYS A 239 -14.32 -4.43 34.77
C LYS A 239 -15.61 -3.83 34.23
N HIS A 240 -16.73 -4.13 34.89
CA HIS A 240 -18.00 -3.46 34.67
C HIS A 240 -17.95 -2.05 35.29
N ILE A 241 -18.46 -1.06 34.57
CA ILE A 241 -18.80 0.23 35.18
C ILE A 241 -20.12 0.01 35.91
N LEU A 242 -20.07 -0.23 37.21
CA LEU A 242 -21.25 -0.16 38.08
C LEU A 242 -21.62 1.32 38.27
N THR A 243 -22.16 1.96 37.23
CA THR A 243 -22.90 3.22 37.41
C THR A 243 -24.32 2.86 37.78
N GLU A 244 -24.49 2.56 39.07
CA GLU A 244 -25.65 2.79 39.94
C GLU A 244 -25.51 1.84 41.12
N SER A 245 -24.97 2.37 42.22
CA SER A 245 -25.29 1.86 43.55
C SER A 245 -26.62 2.52 43.92
N PRO A 246 -27.76 1.83 43.84
CA PRO A 246 -28.83 2.14 44.77
C PRO A 246 -28.29 1.78 46.17
N ASP A 247 -28.71 2.52 47.18
CA ASP A 247 -28.38 2.31 48.60
C ASP A 247 -27.22 3.16 49.14
N GLY A 248 -27.38 4.47 48.99
CA GLY A 248 -26.90 5.46 49.95
C GLY A 248 -28.05 5.95 50.85
N GLN A 249 -28.70 5.04 51.58
CA GLN A 249 -29.56 5.36 52.72
C GLN A 249 -29.35 4.32 53.82
N CYS A 250 -28.44 4.63 54.74
CA CYS A 250 -28.54 4.55 56.20
C CYS A 250 -27.20 4.96 56.80
#